data_AF-A0A7V4XCF2-F1
#
_entry.id   AF-A0A7V4XCF2-F1
#
_cell.length_a   1.000
_cell.length_b   1.000
_cell.length_c   1.000
_cell.angle_alpha   90.00
_cell.angle_beta   90.00
_cell.angle_gamma   90.00
#
_symmetry.space_group_name_H-M   'P 1'
#
loop_
_entity.id
_entity.type
_entity.pdbx_description
1 polymer ?
#
loop_
_entity_poly.entity_id
_entity_poly.type
_entity_poly.pdbx_seq_one_letter_code
_entity_poly.pdbx_strand_id
1 'polypeptide(L)'
;MNNDLILMARRAIEALRAGVPNRDTVRQLPVFQGDITQKFTETLWEVRQASINDVAPRSMTLSGAFGSGKSHLLEYLRHVAIEHNFVCSHIVISKETPLYDPLKLVRSAMESAKISESSGRAVPEILFAGKFDQEHFAELFKWVCEQPGLGDRFAPLLKIIDDNPKGGEEFLDEIAWEWSGYPMKVSSIRSALKEIGRQQEYRVKTMPQRELGMHLWRFLPHMFRAAGYSGWVVLIDEVELMLRYSKLQRAKSYAQMARLSGMAKDYRISGLVPVFSVTDDFWATAENEKRDPELPEWLRERDRAGDAEIARDAETGMKLVKRPKALRPVRGEEFSELKERVRNLHSQAFSWNAPPIGERETLSSRSIREHIKSWIMQWDLMLLYPDYRPEIVVEEVKPDYSEDVDLTSEESEIEKGNGDLQPKDIEI
;
A
#
# COMPACT_ATOMS: atom_id res chain seq x y z
N MET A 1 -30.37 8.39 12.44
CA MET A 1 -30.35 9.29 11.25
C MET A 1 -29.66 10.61 11.51
N ASN A 2 -30.17 11.55 12.33
CA ASN A 2 -29.48 12.85 12.52
C ASN A 2 -28.16 12.73 13.34
N ASN A 3 -28.13 11.86 14.35
CA ASN A 3 -26.93 11.65 15.19
C ASN A 3 -25.78 10.98 14.43
N ASP A 4 -26.07 10.11 13.45
CA ASP A 4 -25.05 9.40 12.67
C ASP A 4 -24.30 10.36 11.74
N LEU A 5 -25.03 11.29 11.11
CA LEU A 5 -24.46 12.33 10.27
C LEU A 5 -23.58 13.30 11.07
N ILE A 6 -24.04 13.71 12.26
CA ILE A 6 -23.24 14.57 13.15
C ILE A 6 -21.96 13.85 13.58
N LEU A 7 -22.04 12.56 13.92
CA LEU A 7 -20.87 11.77 14.29
C LEU A 7 -19.86 11.63 13.14
N MET A 8 -20.34 11.37 11.92
CA MET A 8 -19.49 11.34 10.71
C MET A 8 -18.84 12.70 10.44
N ALA A 9 -19.59 13.80 10.55
CA ALA A 9 -19.06 15.15 10.39
C ALA A 9 -17.98 15.45 11.44
N ARG A 10 -18.21 15.08 12.71
CA ARG A 10 -17.20 15.22 13.78
C ARG A 10 -15.93 14.43 13.48
N ARG A 11 -16.06 13.15 13.11
CA ARG A 11 -14.90 12.31 12.74
C ARG A 11 -14.12 12.88 11.56
N ALA A 12 -14.81 13.44 10.57
CA ALA A 12 -14.18 14.08 9.43
C ALA A 12 -13.43 15.36 9.83
N ILE A 13 -14.03 16.22 10.67
CA ILE A 13 -13.38 17.44 11.16
C ILE A 13 -12.16 17.13 12.03
N GLU A 14 -12.24 16.18 12.95
CA GLU A 14 -11.09 15.79 13.79
C GLU A 14 -9.94 15.21 12.95
N ALA A 15 -10.26 14.40 11.93
CA ALA A 15 -9.27 13.89 10.98
C ALA A 15 -8.58 15.01 10.19
N LEU A 16 -9.34 15.99 9.70
CA LEU A 16 -8.79 17.16 9.02
C LEU A 16 -7.95 18.03 9.96
N ARG A 17 -8.35 18.18 11.23
CA ARG A 17 -7.59 18.89 12.27
C ARG A 17 -6.25 18.21 12.55
N ALA A 18 -6.23 16.88 12.65
CA ALA A 18 -4.99 16.11 12.75
C ALA A 18 -4.14 16.20 11.47
N GLY A 19 -4.78 16.38 10.31
CA GLY A 19 -4.12 16.42 9.00
C GLY A 19 -3.96 15.04 8.36
N VAL A 20 -4.67 14.04 8.88
CA VAL A 20 -4.70 12.65 8.41
C VAL A 20 -6.13 12.34 7.95
N PRO A 21 -6.40 12.34 6.63
CA PRO A 21 -7.72 12.06 6.10
C PRO A 21 -8.19 10.65 6.50
N ASN A 22 -9.48 10.50 6.81
CA ASN A 22 -10.11 9.21 7.04
C ASN A 22 -11.23 8.93 6.03
N ARG A 23 -11.87 7.76 6.14
CA ARG A 23 -13.01 7.36 5.33
C ARG A 23 -14.12 8.41 5.28
N ASP A 24 -14.43 9.04 6.41
CA ASP A 24 -15.50 10.05 6.52
C ASP A 24 -15.11 11.37 5.85
N THR A 25 -13.82 11.73 5.86
CA THR A 25 -13.28 12.87 5.11
C THR A 25 -13.46 12.67 3.60
N VAL A 26 -13.06 11.51 3.08
CA VAL A 26 -13.13 11.20 1.63
C VAL A 26 -14.55 11.12 1.11
N ARG A 27 -15.50 10.66 1.94
CA ARG A 27 -16.92 10.63 1.56
C ARG A 27 -17.55 12.01 1.42
N GLN A 28 -17.02 13.00 2.12
CA GLN A 28 -17.66 14.32 2.23
C GLN A 28 -16.92 15.40 1.44
N LEU A 29 -15.62 15.24 1.22
CA LEU A 29 -14.79 16.14 0.43
C LEU A 29 -14.57 15.60 -0.99
N PRO A 30 -14.65 16.45 -2.02
CA PRO A 30 -14.40 16.09 -3.40
C PRO A 30 -12.91 15.94 -3.68
N VAL A 31 -12.60 15.12 -4.67
CA VAL A 31 -11.24 14.97 -5.22
C VAL A 31 -11.17 15.66 -6.57
N PHE A 32 -10.37 16.72 -6.66
CA PHE A 32 -10.21 17.54 -7.88
C PHE A 32 -9.13 17.01 -8.85
N GLN A 33 -8.95 15.69 -8.92
CA GLN A 33 -7.88 15.03 -9.70
C GLN A 33 -8.46 14.11 -10.79
N GLY A 34 -9.39 14.64 -11.59
CA GLY A 34 -10.16 13.88 -12.61
C GLY A 34 -9.29 13.03 -13.54
N ASP A 35 -8.20 13.58 -14.06
CA ASP A 35 -7.26 12.82 -14.91
C ASP A 35 -6.69 11.58 -14.22
N ILE A 36 -6.32 11.70 -12.94
CA ILE A 36 -5.69 10.61 -12.18
C ILE A 36 -6.73 9.55 -11.85
N THR A 37 -7.91 9.97 -11.37
CA THR A 37 -8.99 9.06 -11.01
C THR A 37 -9.54 8.32 -12.22
N GLN A 38 -9.65 8.99 -13.37
CA GLN A 38 -10.03 8.38 -14.64
C GLN A 38 -9.01 7.32 -15.06
N LYS A 39 -7.72 7.67 -15.15
CA LYS A 39 -6.66 6.73 -15.53
C LYS A 39 -6.61 5.51 -14.60
N PHE A 40 -6.79 5.73 -13.30
CA PHE A 40 -6.84 4.65 -12.32
C PHE A 40 -8.03 3.72 -12.59
N THR A 41 -9.21 4.27 -12.82
CA THR A 41 -10.42 3.49 -13.13
C THR A 41 -10.28 2.70 -14.43
N GLU A 42 -9.70 3.29 -15.48
CA GLU A 42 -9.36 2.61 -16.74
C GLU A 42 -8.42 1.44 -16.49
N THR A 43 -7.38 1.64 -15.67
CA THR A 43 -6.43 0.59 -15.30
C THR A 43 -7.11 -0.56 -14.56
N LEU A 44 -8.03 -0.26 -13.62
CA LEU A 44 -8.80 -1.31 -12.92
C LEU A 44 -9.69 -2.10 -13.88
N TRP A 45 -10.31 -1.42 -14.85
CA TRP A 45 -11.13 -2.07 -15.86
C TRP A 45 -10.30 -2.98 -16.76
N GLU A 46 -9.12 -2.54 -17.21
CA GLU A 46 -8.19 -3.37 -17.98
C GLU A 46 -7.76 -4.62 -17.21
N VAL A 47 -7.40 -4.48 -15.93
CA VAL A 47 -7.05 -5.63 -15.10
C VAL A 47 -8.22 -6.59 -15.03
N ARG A 48 -9.42 -6.11 -14.75
CA ARG A 48 -10.61 -6.96 -14.61
C ARG A 48 -10.90 -7.80 -15.87
N GLN A 49 -10.62 -7.27 -17.05
CA GLN A 49 -10.80 -8.00 -18.32
C GLN A 49 -9.62 -8.88 -18.70
N ALA A 50 -8.46 -8.62 -18.13
CA ALA A 50 -7.25 -9.35 -18.43
C ALA A 50 -7.34 -10.81 -17.95
N SER A 51 -6.79 -11.71 -18.75
CA SER A 51 -6.59 -13.12 -18.37
C SER A 51 -5.81 -13.22 -17.05
N ILE A 52 -6.00 -14.32 -16.31
CA ILE A 52 -5.26 -14.60 -15.08
C ILE A 52 -3.74 -14.67 -15.30
N ASN A 53 -3.30 -14.97 -16.53
CA ASN A 53 -1.88 -15.04 -16.91
C ASN A 53 -1.37 -13.75 -17.58
N ASP A 54 -2.19 -12.71 -17.68
CA ASP A 54 -1.76 -11.45 -18.30
C ASP A 54 -0.79 -10.71 -17.39
N VAL A 55 0.40 -10.46 -17.92
CA VAL A 55 1.52 -9.83 -17.21
C VAL A 55 1.82 -8.42 -17.71
N ALA A 56 0.87 -7.80 -18.40
CA ALA A 56 0.99 -6.41 -18.83
C ALA A 56 1.23 -5.47 -17.63
N PRO A 57 2.22 -4.57 -17.70
CA PRO A 57 2.56 -3.68 -16.59
C PRO A 57 1.47 -2.64 -16.40
N ARG A 58 0.94 -2.55 -15.18
CA ARG A 58 -0.16 -1.64 -14.82
C ARG A 58 0.15 -0.95 -13.51
N SER A 59 0.96 0.10 -13.57
CA SER A 59 1.39 0.87 -12.41
C SER A 59 1.13 2.35 -12.60
N MET A 60 1.03 3.06 -11.48
CA MET A 60 0.93 4.52 -11.46
C MET A 60 1.90 5.08 -10.45
N THR A 61 2.60 6.16 -10.80
CA THR A 61 3.39 6.96 -9.86
C THR A 61 2.77 8.34 -9.80
N LEU A 62 2.49 8.81 -8.61
CA LEU A 62 1.90 10.11 -8.30
C LEU A 62 2.94 10.96 -7.60
N SER A 63 3.00 12.26 -7.91
CA SER A 63 3.82 13.21 -7.15
C SER A 63 2.99 14.38 -6.63
N GLY A 64 3.39 14.90 -5.50
CA GLY A 64 2.80 16.12 -4.96
C GLY A 64 3.59 16.64 -3.76
N ALA A 65 3.64 17.95 -3.62
CA ALA A 65 4.23 18.62 -2.47
C ALA A 65 3.60 18.16 -1.15
N PHE A 66 4.31 18.37 -0.04
CA PHE A 66 3.77 18.10 1.29
C PHE A 66 2.47 18.88 1.52
N GLY A 67 1.43 18.21 2.04
CA GLY A 67 0.12 18.84 2.27
C GLY A 67 -0.71 19.15 1.02
N SER A 68 -0.30 18.71 -0.19
CA SER A 68 -1.05 18.88 -1.45
C SER A 68 -2.31 18.00 -1.57
N GLY A 69 -2.52 17.07 -0.64
CA GLY A 69 -3.66 16.16 -0.64
C GLY A 69 -3.38 14.75 -1.19
N LYS A 70 -2.10 14.34 -1.34
CA LYS A 70 -1.72 12.97 -1.75
C LYS A 70 -2.45 11.89 -0.96
N SER A 71 -2.34 11.91 0.37
CA SER A 71 -2.97 10.89 1.23
C SER A 71 -4.51 10.91 1.13
N HIS A 72 -5.11 12.09 0.87
CA HIS A 72 -6.55 12.18 0.62
C HIS A 72 -6.94 11.52 -0.71
N LEU A 73 -6.16 11.75 -1.76
CA LEU A 73 -6.33 11.08 -3.05
C LEU A 73 -6.13 9.57 -2.93
N LEU A 74 -5.09 9.09 -2.24
CA LEU A 74 -4.86 7.66 -2.04
C LEU A 74 -6.03 6.99 -1.30
N GLU A 75 -6.54 7.63 -0.25
CA GLU A 75 -7.72 7.13 0.48
C GLU A 75 -8.97 7.09 -0.41
N TYR A 76 -9.13 8.02 -1.35
CA TYR A 76 -10.16 7.96 -2.38
C TYR A 76 -9.95 6.80 -3.36
N LEU A 77 -8.73 6.62 -3.89
CA LEU A 77 -8.43 5.50 -4.80
C LEU A 77 -8.67 4.14 -4.12
N ARG A 78 -8.42 4.05 -2.81
CA ARG A 78 -8.75 2.85 -2.01
C ARG A 78 -10.24 2.54 -2.05
N HIS A 79 -11.12 3.54 -1.89
CA HIS A 79 -12.56 3.33 -1.98
C HIS A 79 -12.98 2.89 -3.39
N VAL A 80 -12.46 3.54 -4.42
CA VAL A 80 -12.73 3.17 -5.82
C VAL A 80 -12.30 1.72 -6.10
N ALA A 81 -11.13 1.30 -5.62
CA ALA A 81 -10.66 -0.07 -5.77
C ALA A 81 -11.63 -1.08 -5.13
N ILE A 82 -12.06 -0.82 -3.89
CA ILE A 82 -13.00 -1.69 -3.16
C ILE A 82 -14.36 -1.75 -3.87
N GLU A 83 -14.88 -0.62 -4.38
CA GLU A 83 -16.13 -0.57 -5.16
C GLU A 83 -16.04 -1.37 -6.46
N HIS A 84 -14.85 -1.43 -7.07
CA HIS A 84 -14.55 -2.25 -8.25
C HIS A 84 -14.18 -3.71 -7.91
N ASN A 85 -14.46 -4.15 -6.68
CA ASN A 85 -14.23 -5.51 -6.19
C ASN A 85 -12.74 -5.93 -6.19
N PHE A 86 -11.83 -5.00 -5.92
CA PHE A 86 -10.42 -5.31 -5.66
C PHE A 86 -10.16 -5.45 -4.17
N VAL A 87 -9.20 -6.31 -3.82
CA VAL A 87 -8.53 -6.20 -2.52
C VAL A 87 -7.64 -4.96 -2.58
N CYS A 88 -7.65 -4.11 -1.55
CA CYS A 88 -6.82 -2.92 -1.53
C CYS A 88 -5.97 -2.87 -0.26
N SER A 89 -4.66 -2.72 -0.43
CA SER A 89 -3.69 -2.52 0.67
C SER A 89 -3.14 -1.10 0.62
N HIS A 90 -2.87 -0.53 1.80
CA HIS A 90 -2.26 0.80 1.93
C HIS A 90 -1.03 0.70 2.83
N ILE A 91 0.13 0.82 2.20
CA ILE A 91 1.44 0.67 2.82
C ILE A 91 2.07 2.05 2.95
N VAL A 92 2.55 2.38 4.14
CA VAL A 92 3.37 3.58 4.37
C VAL A 92 4.80 3.13 4.59
N ILE A 93 5.71 3.60 3.74
CA ILE A 93 7.13 3.25 3.86
C ILE A 93 7.67 3.83 5.16
N SER A 94 8.49 3.04 5.86
CA SER A 94 9.08 3.40 7.15
C SER A 94 10.31 2.54 7.43
N LYS A 95 10.90 2.69 8.63
CA LYS A 95 11.97 1.80 9.13
C LYS A 95 11.52 0.33 9.19
N GLU A 96 10.30 0.11 9.68
CA GLU A 96 9.76 -1.23 9.89
C GLU A 96 9.20 -1.84 8.60
N THR A 97 8.83 -0.99 7.65
CA THR A 97 8.33 -1.40 6.33
C THR A 97 9.22 -0.85 5.21
N PRO A 98 10.46 -1.36 5.05
CA PRO A 98 11.37 -0.88 4.03
C PRO A 98 10.98 -1.40 2.64
N LEU A 99 11.02 -0.51 1.64
CA LEU A 99 10.67 -0.83 0.26
C LEU A 99 11.58 -1.89 -0.39
N TYR A 100 12.82 -2.05 0.08
CA TYR A 100 13.78 -3.02 -0.46
C TYR A 100 13.57 -4.47 0.03
N ASP A 101 12.72 -4.69 1.04
CA ASP A 101 12.46 -6.01 1.63
C ASP A 101 11.06 -6.52 1.23
N PRO A 102 10.97 -7.47 0.28
CA PRO A 102 9.69 -7.98 -0.21
C PRO A 102 8.83 -8.63 0.88
N LEU A 103 9.44 -9.27 1.89
CA LEU A 103 8.71 -9.99 2.92
C LEU A 103 8.10 -9.02 3.95
N LYS A 104 8.87 -8.02 4.39
CA LYS A 104 8.32 -6.97 5.27
C LYS A 104 7.22 -6.17 4.56
N LEU A 105 7.42 -5.88 3.27
CA LEU A 105 6.45 -5.15 2.48
C LEU A 105 5.13 -5.93 2.34
N VAL A 106 5.17 -7.25 2.08
CA VAL A 106 3.93 -8.05 1.97
C VAL A 106 3.22 -8.19 3.31
N ARG A 107 3.94 -8.30 4.43
CA ARG A 107 3.34 -8.30 5.78
C ARG A 107 2.51 -7.03 6.00
N SER A 108 3.12 -5.87 5.80
CA SER A 108 2.42 -4.57 5.91
C SER A 108 1.25 -4.47 4.93
N ALA A 109 1.40 -5.02 3.72
CA ALA A 109 0.32 -5.05 2.75
C ALA A 109 -0.87 -5.91 3.22
N MET A 110 -0.62 -7.04 3.87
CA MET A 110 -1.67 -7.93 4.37
C MET A 110 -2.30 -7.43 5.67
N GLU A 111 -1.55 -6.77 6.54
CA GLU A 111 -2.05 -6.08 7.73
C GLU A 111 -3.01 -4.93 7.36
N SER A 112 -2.69 -4.19 6.29
CA SER A 112 -3.50 -3.06 5.80
C SER A 112 -4.56 -3.45 4.78
N ALA A 113 -4.62 -4.72 4.35
CA ALA A 113 -5.53 -5.16 3.31
C ALA A 113 -7.00 -5.00 3.73
N LYS A 114 -7.80 -4.43 2.83
CA LYS A 114 -9.25 -4.25 2.99
C LYS A 114 -10.01 -4.86 1.82
N ILE A 115 -11.15 -5.44 2.13
CA ILE A 115 -12.13 -6.01 1.21
C ILE A 115 -13.51 -5.39 1.47
N SER A 116 -14.43 -5.51 0.52
CA SER A 116 -15.75 -4.86 0.56
C SER A 116 -16.69 -5.36 1.67
N GLU A 117 -16.53 -6.62 2.07
CA GLU A 117 -17.52 -7.34 2.88
C GLU A 117 -17.18 -7.45 4.37
N SER A 118 -16.10 -6.85 4.86
CA SER A 118 -15.57 -7.27 6.16
C SER A 118 -14.84 -6.23 7.00
N SER A 119 -14.71 -6.56 8.29
CA SER A 119 -14.08 -5.73 9.31
C SER A 119 -12.68 -6.22 9.70
N GLY A 120 -12.35 -7.47 9.42
CA GLY A 120 -11.13 -8.15 9.86
C GLY A 120 -10.02 -8.16 8.81
N ARG A 121 -9.14 -9.16 8.92
CA ARG A 121 -7.99 -9.37 8.03
C ARG A 121 -8.45 -10.09 6.76
N ALA A 122 -8.03 -9.57 5.60
CA ALA A 122 -8.49 -10.07 4.31
C ALA A 122 -8.21 -11.56 4.08
N VAL A 123 -7.00 -12.06 4.37
CA VAL A 123 -6.63 -13.44 4.06
C VAL A 123 -7.42 -14.48 4.88
N PRO A 124 -7.49 -14.38 6.23
CA PRO A 124 -8.35 -15.27 7.02
C PRO A 124 -9.81 -15.26 6.55
N GLU A 125 -10.38 -14.08 6.30
CA GLU A 125 -11.79 -13.99 5.90
C GLU A 125 -12.05 -14.63 4.53
N ILE A 126 -11.12 -14.49 3.58
CA ILE A 126 -11.19 -15.15 2.28
C ILE A 126 -11.14 -16.68 2.44
N LEU A 127 -10.23 -17.17 3.28
CA LEU A 127 -10.09 -18.59 3.58
C LEU A 127 -11.35 -19.16 4.26
N PHE A 128 -11.82 -18.53 5.33
CA PHE A 128 -12.98 -18.98 6.10
C PHE A 128 -14.30 -18.84 5.35
N ALA A 129 -14.44 -17.83 4.49
CA ALA A 129 -15.64 -17.69 3.67
C ALA A 129 -15.75 -18.79 2.60
N GLY A 130 -14.69 -19.54 2.32
CA GLY A 130 -14.71 -20.65 1.37
C GLY A 130 -15.10 -20.22 -0.05
N LYS A 131 -14.82 -18.97 -0.44
CA LYS A 131 -15.27 -18.36 -1.70
C LYS A 131 -14.54 -18.85 -2.95
N PHE A 132 -13.74 -19.90 -2.83
CA PHE A 132 -13.09 -20.49 -3.98
C PHE A 132 -14.10 -21.32 -4.76
N ASP A 133 -14.57 -20.78 -5.88
CA ASP A 133 -15.30 -21.57 -6.85
C ASP A 133 -14.40 -22.70 -7.39
N GLN A 134 -14.99 -23.87 -7.68
CA GLN A 134 -14.23 -25.08 -8.03
C GLN A 134 -13.37 -24.90 -9.29
N GLU A 135 -13.89 -24.17 -10.29
CA GLU A 135 -13.17 -23.90 -11.53
C GLU A 135 -11.97 -22.99 -11.26
N HIS A 136 -12.20 -21.85 -10.61
CA HIS A 136 -11.18 -20.88 -10.27
C HIS A 136 -10.11 -21.44 -9.32
N PHE A 137 -10.50 -22.30 -8.38
CA PHE A 137 -9.57 -22.99 -7.49
C PHE A 137 -8.67 -23.97 -8.26
N ALA A 138 -9.24 -24.74 -9.18
CA ALA A 138 -8.48 -25.67 -10.01
C ALA A 138 -7.48 -24.94 -10.91
N GLU A 139 -7.85 -23.77 -11.47
CA GLU A 139 -6.93 -22.91 -12.22
C GLU A 139 -5.78 -22.40 -11.36
N LEU A 140 -6.08 -21.88 -10.15
CA LEU A 140 -5.06 -21.45 -9.18
C LEU A 140 -4.11 -22.59 -8.83
N PHE A 141 -4.66 -23.76 -8.49
CA PHE A 141 -3.87 -24.93 -8.11
C PHE A 141 -2.93 -25.36 -9.24
N LYS A 142 -3.45 -25.45 -10.47
CA LYS A 142 -2.65 -25.76 -11.66
C LYS A 142 -1.53 -24.75 -11.85
N TRP A 143 -1.85 -23.45 -11.80
CA TRP A 143 -0.85 -22.40 -11.95
C TRP A 143 0.25 -22.49 -10.87
N VAL A 144 -0.11 -22.72 -9.61
CA VAL A 144 0.86 -22.88 -8.50
C VAL A 144 1.78 -24.07 -8.74
N CYS A 145 1.28 -25.21 -9.21
CA CYS A 145 2.09 -26.38 -9.54
C CYS A 145 3.10 -26.11 -10.67
N GLU A 146 2.78 -25.23 -11.61
CA GLU A 146 3.66 -24.86 -12.73
C GLU A 146 4.77 -23.87 -12.32
N GLN A 147 4.66 -23.23 -11.14
CA GLN A 147 5.64 -22.26 -10.66
C GLN A 147 6.79 -22.92 -9.86
N PRO A 148 8.05 -22.82 -10.31
CA PRO A 148 9.20 -23.32 -9.55
C PRO A 148 9.32 -22.66 -8.17
N GLY A 149 9.62 -23.45 -7.14
CA GLY A 149 9.74 -23.00 -5.75
C GLY A 149 8.40 -22.78 -5.05
N LEU A 150 7.48 -22.03 -5.68
CA LEU A 150 6.13 -21.80 -5.16
C LEU A 150 5.35 -23.12 -5.04
N GLY A 151 5.37 -23.96 -6.08
CA GLY A 151 4.64 -25.24 -6.10
C GLY A 151 5.06 -26.21 -5.00
N ASP A 152 6.35 -26.22 -4.62
CA ASP A 152 6.87 -27.10 -3.56
C ASP A 152 6.29 -26.76 -2.17
N ARG A 153 5.80 -25.53 -1.99
CA ARG A 153 5.39 -24.98 -0.69
C ARG A 153 3.90 -24.67 -0.63
N PHE A 154 3.32 -24.12 -1.68
CA PHE A 154 1.94 -23.61 -1.70
C PHE A 154 0.95 -24.63 -2.29
N ALA A 155 1.36 -25.47 -3.24
CA ALA A 155 0.47 -26.52 -3.78
C ALA A 155 0.00 -27.50 -2.68
N PRO A 156 0.85 -27.95 -1.74
CA PRO A 156 0.40 -28.79 -0.63
C PRO A 156 -0.65 -28.10 0.24
N LEU A 157 -0.50 -26.79 0.51
CA LEU A 157 -1.43 -26.02 1.33
C LEU A 157 -2.80 -25.91 0.66
N LEU A 158 -2.82 -25.57 -0.64
CA LEU A 158 -4.05 -25.58 -1.43
C LEU A 158 -4.69 -26.97 -1.41
N LYS A 159 -3.90 -28.04 -1.56
CA LYS A 159 -4.48 -29.39 -1.55
C LYS A 159 -5.10 -29.78 -0.22
N ILE A 160 -4.51 -29.35 0.90
CA ILE A 160 -5.08 -29.58 2.23
C ILE A 160 -6.40 -28.84 2.38
N ILE A 161 -6.52 -27.60 1.90
CA ILE A 161 -7.77 -26.84 1.91
C ILE A 161 -8.86 -27.56 1.09
N ASP A 162 -8.50 -28.07 -0.09
CA ASP A 162 -9.42 -28.76 -1.01
C ASP A 162 -9.94 -30.10 -0.45
N ASP A 163 -9.05 -30.94 0.08
CA ASP A 163 -9.41 -32.26 0.59
C ASP A 163 -9.95 -32.26 2.02
N ASN A 164 -9.68 -31.18 2.78
CA ASN A 164 -10.16 -31.01 4.14
C ASN A 164 -10.70 -29.59 4.38
N PRO A 165 -11.79 -29.18 3.70
CA PRO A 165 -12.36 -27.83 3.82
C PRO A 165 -12.98 -27.55 5.19
N LYS A 166 -13.12 -28.58 6.04
CA LYS A 166 -13.54 -28.49 7.45
C LYS A 166 -12.38 -28.77 8.42
N GLY A 167 -11.15 -28.89 7.91
CA GLY A 167 -9.95 -29.03 8.73
C GLY A 167 -9.89 -27.86 9.70
N GLY A 168 -9.64 -28.17 10.97
CA GLY A 168 -9.89 -27.27 12.10
C GLY A 168 -9.40 -25.84 11.85
N GLU A 169 -10.18 -24.86 12.34
CA GLU A 169 -9.95 -23.42 12.17
C GLU A 169 -8.49 -23.02 12.44
N GLU A 170 -7.83 -23.68 13.38
CA GLU A 170 -6.42 -23.50 13.75
C GLU A 170 -5.44 -23.70 12.58
N PHE A 171 -5.64 -24.71 11.71
CA PHE A 171 -4.74 -24.94 10.58
C PHE A 171 -4.98 -23.94 9.44
N LEU A 172 -6.24 -23.51 9.24
CA LEU A 172 -6.55 -22.43 8.31
C LEU A 172 -5.93 -21.11 8.75
N ASP A 173 -5.91 -20.84 10.06
CA ASP A 173 -5.20 -19.70 10.62
C ASP A 173 -3.68 -19.79 10.39
N GLU A 174 -3.05 -20.97 10.56
CA GLU A 174 -1.64 -21.15 10.22
C GLU A 174 -1.36 -20.86 8.73
N ILE A 175 -2.23 -21.31 7.82
CA ILE A 175 -2.13 -20.99 6.39
C ILE A 175 -2.29 -19.48 6.17
N ALA A 176 -3.25 -18.85 6.83
CA ALA A 176 -3.47 -17.42 6.73
C ALA A 176 -2.26 -16.61 7.18
N TRP A 177 -1.56 -17.07 8.22
CA TRP A 177 -0.29 -16.49 8.68
C TRP A 177 0.84 -16.67 7.66
N GLU A 178 1.02 -17.87 7.08
CA GLU A 178 2.00 -18.12 6.00
C GLU A 178 1.75 -17.17 4.81
N TRP A 179 0.50 -17.07 4.38
CA TRP A 179 0.10 -16.20 3.27
C TRP A 179 0.12 -14.70 3.62
N SER A 180 0.19 -14.37 4.91
CA SER A 180 0.47 -13.02 5.41
C SER A 180 1.96 -12.73 5.58
N GLY A 181 2.84 -13.67 5.24
CA GLY A 181 4.31 -13.50 5.33
C GLY A 181 4.94 -14.02 6.63
N TYR A 182 4.22 -14.80 7.43
CA TYR A 182 4.71 -15.39 8.68
C TYR A 182 4.88 -16.91 8.49
N PRO A 183 6.11 -17.40 8.21
CA PRO A 183 6.30 -18.77 7.75
C PRO A 183 5.90 -19.81 8.81
N MET A 184 5.06 -20.76 8.40
CA MET A 184 4.65 -21.91 9.18
C MET A 184 5.71 -23.02 9.17
N LYS A 185 5.63 -23.94 10.15
CA LYS A 185 6.60 -25.04 10.27
C LYS A 185 6.34 -26.10 9.20
N VAL A 186 7.41 -26.58 8.56
CA VAL A 186 7.35 -27.68 7.58
C VAL A 186 6.73 -28.95 8.19
N SER A 187 6.96 -29.18 9.49
CA SER A 187 6.37 -30.30 10.23
C SER A 187 4.84 -30.22 10.29
N SER A 188 4.25 -29.03 10.43
CA SER A 188 2.80 -28.83 10.42
C SER A 188 2.21 -29.25 9.07
N ILE A 189 2.81 -28.76 7.97
CA ILE A 189 2.39 -29.11 6.60
C ILE A 189 2.46 -30.62 6.36
N ARG A 190 3.57 -31.25 6.73
CA ARG A 190 3.75 -32.71 6.55
C ARG A 190 2.77 -33.53 7.38
N SER A 191 2.42 -33.06 8.58
CA SER A 191 1.46 -33.74 9.46
C SER A 191 0.06 -33.65 8.87
N ALA A 192 -0.35 -32.47 8.42
CA ALA A 192 -1.63 -32.28 7.73
C ALA A 192 -1.73 -33.11 6.44
N LEU A 193 -0.66 -33.17 5.63
CA LEU A 193 -0.62 -34.05 4.45
C LEU A 193 -0.75 -35.54 4.80
N LYS A 194 -0.21 -35.96 5.95
CA LYS A 194 -0.33 -37.35 6.42
C LYS A 194 -1.76 -37.67 6.85
N GLU A 195 -2.45 -36.74 7.50
CA GLU A 195 -3.86 -36.89 7.90
C GLU A 195 -4.79 -37.09 6.70
N ILE A 196 -4.54 -36.40 5.59
CA ILE A 196 -5.29 -36.59 4.34
C ILE A 196 -4.73 -37.71 3.44
N GLY A 197 -3.71 -38.45 3.88
CA GLY A 197 -3.14 -39.58 3.13
C GLY A 197 -2.28 -39.25 1.90
N ARG A 198 -1.89 -37.98 1.71
CA ARG A 198 -1.17 -37.48 0.51
C ARG A 198 0.30 -37.12 0.73
N GLN A 199 0.89 -37.51 1.85
CA GLN A 199 2.27 -37.15 2.19
C GLN A 199 3.31 -37.51 1.11
N GLN A 200 3.10 -38.58 0.35
CA GLN A 200 4.04 -39.03 -0.69
C GLN A 200 3.92 -38.26 -2.01
N GLU A 201 2.84 -37.49 -2.20
CA GLU A 201 2.60 -36.73 -3.44
C GLU A 201 3.41 -35.43 -3.49
N TYR A 202 3.84 -34.91 -2.33
CA TYR A 202 4.44 -33.58 -2.21
C TYR A 202 5.80 -33.60 -1.52
N ARG A 203 6.79 -32.94 -2.14
CA ARG A 203 8.09 -32.70 -1.54
C ARG A 203 8.14 -31.32 -0.86
N VAL A 204 7.63 -31.24 0.37
CA VAL A 204 7.62 -29.98 1.14
C VAL A 204 9.04 -29.60 1.60
N LYS A 205 9.53 -28.46 1.12
CA LYS A 205 10.84 -27.87 1.45
C LYS A 205 10.72 -26.65 2.36
N THR A 206 11.81 -26.34 3.04
CA THR A 206 12.01 -25.04 3.70
C THR A 206 12.24 -23.96 2.64
N MET A 207 11.72 -22.76 2.88
CA MET A 207 11.84 -21.63 1.97
C MET A 207 12.52 -20.45 2.68
N PRO A 208 13.58 -19.87 2.10
CA PRO A 208 14.17 -18.64 2.62
C PRO A 208 13.16 -17.50 2.67
N GLN A 209 13.25 -16.65 3.70
CA GLN A 209 12.30 -15.55 3.93
C GLN A 209 12.15 -14.61 2.73
N ARG A 210 13.27 -14.24 2.09
CA ARG A 210 13.25 -13.39 0.89
C ARG A 210 12.49 -14.07 -0.26
N GLU A 211 12.69 -15.38 -0.45
CA GLU A 211 12.03 -16.15 -1.49
C GLU A 211 10.52 -16.24 -1.22
N LEU A 212 10.12 -16.46 0.04
CA LEU A 212 8.72 -16.43 0.46
C LEU A 212 8.07 -15.08 0.10
N GLY A 213 8.71 -13.97 0.44
CA GLY A 213 8.21 -12.64 0.09
C GLY A 213 7.98 -12.48 -1.41
N MET A 214 8.96 -12.88 -2.23
CA MET A 214 8.85 -12.84 -3.70
C MET A 214 7.72 -13.75 -4.22
N HIS A 215 7.53 -14.93 -3.64
CA HIS A 215 6.47 -15.84 -4.04
C HIS A 215 5.08 -15.30 -3.66
N LEU A 216 4.93 -14.69 -2.49
CA LEU A 216 3.66 -14.12 -2.03
C LEU A 216 3.15 -12.99 -2.93
N TRP A 217 4.03 -12.11 -3.38
CA TRP A 217 3.69 -11.04 -4.32
C TRP A 217 3.12 -11.55 -5.66
N ARG A 218 3.49 -12.78 -6.07
CA ARG A 218 2.94 -13.44 -7.26
C ARG A 218 1.67 -14.22 -6.94
N PHE A 219 1.67 -14.93 -5.81
CA PHE A 219 0.58 -15.81 -5.40
C PHE A 219 -0.69 -15.05 -5.00
N LEU A 220 -0.60 -14.01 -4.19
CA LEU A 220 -1.76 -13.32 -3.60
C LEU A 220 -2.73 -12.74 -4.65
N PRO A 221 -2.28 -12.04 -5.71
CA PRO A 221 -3.19 -11.62 -6.79
C PRO A 221 -3.97 -12.76 -7.44
N HIS A 222 -3.33 -13.91 -7.66
CA HIS A 222 -3.98 -15.10 -8.24
C HIS A 222 -4.98 -15.69 -7.26
N MET A 223 -4.61 -15.77 -5.98
CA MET A 223 -5.49 -16.24 -4.91
C MET A 223 -6.72 -15.33 -4.76
N PHE A 224 -6.55 -14.01 -4.78
CA PHE A 224 -7.66 -13.06 -4.70
C PHE A 224 -8.60 -13.20 -5.90
N ARG A 225 -8.05 -13.37 -7.11
CA ARG A 225 -8.85 -13.66 -8.30
C ARG A 225 -9.62 -14.96 -8.19
N ALA A 226 -8.97 -16.01 -7.68
CA ALA A 226 -9.61 -17.30 -7.47
C ALA A 226 -10.74 -17.24 -6.41
N ALA A 227 -10.65 -16.31 -5.46
CA ALA A 227 -11.68 -16.03 -4.47
C ALA A 227 -12.79 -15.06 -4.96
N GLY A 228 -12.79 -14.70 -6.26
CA GLY A 228 -13.82 -13.87 -6.88
C GLY A 228 -13.56 -12.36 -6.85
N TYR A 229 -12.37 -11.90 -6.46
CA TYR A 229 -11.96 -10.49 -6.57
C TYR A 229 -11.38 -10.17 -7.94
N SER A 230 -11.42 -8.91 -8.36
CA SER A 230 -10.89 -8.48 -9.67
C SER A 230 -9.35 -8.50 -9.74
N GLY A 231 -8.68 -8.41 -8.58
CA GLY A 231 -7.22 -8.36 -8.44
C GLY A 231 -6.81 -7.70 -7.12
N TRP A 232 -5.57 -7.19 -7.09
CA TRP A 232 -4.97 -6.53 -5.93
C TRP A 232 -4.50 -5.11 -6.28
N VAL A 233 -4.97 -4.11 -5.55
CA VAL A 233 -4.43 -2.75 -5.57
C VAL A 233 -3.52 -2.56 -4.35
N VAL A 234 -2.33 -2.03 -4.57
CA VAL A 234 -1.40 -1.69 -3.48
C VAL A 234 -0.99 -0.23 -3.60
N LEU A 235 -1.47 0.57 -2.65
CA LEU A 235 -1.11 1.97 -2.50
C LEU A 235 0.14 2.05 -1.61
N ILE A 236 1.22 2.63 -2.13
CA ILE A 236 2.51 2.73 -1.45
C ILE A 236 2.81 4.22 -1.27
N ASP A 237 2.66 4.71 -0.03
CA ASP A 237 2.87 6.11 0.36
C ASP A 237 4.25 6.33 0.98
N GLU A 238 4.68 7.59 1.01
CA GLU A 238 5.96 8.05 1.59
C GLU A 238 7.20 7.38 0.96
N VAL A 239 7.17 7.10 -0.35
CA VAL A 239 8.27 6.44 -1.07
C VAL A 239 9.56 7.26 -0.98
N GLU A 240 9.49 8.59 -0.84
CA GLU A 240 10.62 9.49 -0.62
C GLU A 240 11.53 9.11 0.54
N LEU A 241 11.00 8.42 1.56
CA LEU A 241 11.81 7.94 2.69
C LEU A 241 12.90 6.97 2.27
N MET A 242 12.76 6.31 1.11
CA MET A 242 13.82 5.46 0.58
C MET A 242 15.11 6.23 0.28
N LEU A 243 15.05 7.54 0.03
CA LEU A 243 16.25 8.36 -0.22
C LEU A 243 17.15 8.51 1.01
N ARG A 244 16.64 8.18 2.21
CA ARG A 244 17.42 8.12 3.45
C ARG A 244 18.11 6.77 3.68
N TYR A 245 17.84 5.76 2.84
CA TYR A 245 18.51 4.47 2.93
C TYR A 245 19.94 4.49 2.38
N SER A 246 20.73 3.47 2.70
CA SER A 246 22.06 3.25 2.10
C SER A 246 21.99 3.04 0.58
N LYS A 247 23.11 3.27 -0.13
CA LYS A 247 23.20 3.09 -1.60
C LYS A 247 22.63 1.76 -2.10
N LEU A 248 22.99 0.66 -1.43
CA LEU A 248 22.52 -0.68 -1.80
C LEU A 248 21.01 -0.83 -1.60
N GLN A 249 20.49 -0.34 -0.48
CA GLN A 249 19.06 -0.40 -0.15
C GLN A 249 18.24 0.47 -1.11
N ARG A 250 18.73 1.64 -1.52
CA ARG A 250 18.09 2.45 -2.57
C ARG A 250 18.02 1.71 -3.89
N ALA A 251 19.11 1.10 -4.33
CA ALA A 251 19.13 0.30 -5.56
C ALA A 251 18.16 -0.89 -5.49
N LYS A 252 18.14 -1.62 -4.36
CA LYS A 252 17.17 -2.70 -4.11
C LYS A 252 15.73 -2.21 -4.10
N SER A 253 15.46 -1.00 -3.58
CA SER A 253 14.12 -0.39 -3.56
C SER A 253 13.64 -0.06 -4.97
N TYR A 254 14.47 0.56 -5.81
CA TYR A 254 14.13 0.78 -7.23
C TYR A 254 13.89 -0.55 -7.95
N ALA A 255 14.73 -1.56 -7.72
CA ALA A 255 14.51 -2.89 -8.27
C ALA A 255 13.17 -3.48 -7.83
N GLN A 256 12.75 -3.25 -6.57
CA GLN A 256 11.46 -3.71 -6.10
C GLN A 256 10.28 -2.94 -6.71
N MET A 257 10.40 -1.64 -6.94
CA MET A 257 9.37 -0.89 -7.69
C MET A 257 9.16 -1.46 -9.10
N ALA A 258 10.24 -1.82 -9.79
CA ALA A 258 10.16 -2.45 -11.12
C ALA A 258 9.46 -3.82 -11.08
N ARG A 259 9.76 -4.63 -10.05
CA ARG A 259 9.14 -5.94 -9.84
C ARG A 259 7.64 -5.84 -9.56
N LEU A 260 7.25 -4.96 -8.63
CA LEU A 260 5.84 -4.72 -8.31
C LEU A 260 5.07 -4.20 -9.51
N SER A 261 5.68 -3.32 -10.30
CA SER A 261 5.07 -2.75 -11.51
C SER A 261 4.95 -3.75 -12.67
N GLY A 262 5.42 -5.00 -12.48
CA GLY A 262 5.49 -6.00 -13.54
C GLY A 262 6.40 -5.56 -14.70
N MET A 263 7.38 -4.70 -14.45
CA MET A 263 8.32 -4.20 -15.48
C MET A 263 9.68 -4.91 -15.42
N ALA A 264 9.99 -5.60 -14.32
CA ALA A 264 11.18 -6.43 -14.23
C ALA A 264 11.16 -7.56 -15.28
N LYS A 265 12.31 -7.92 -15.84
CA LYS A 265 12.40 -8.88 -16.96
C LYS A 265 11.98 -10.29 -16.52
N ASP A 266 12.55 -10.76 -15.42
CA ASP A 266 12.45 -12.15 -14.97
C ASP A 266 11.43 -12.32 -13.84
N TYR A 267 10.67 -11.26 -13.55
CA TYR A 267 9.71 -11.24 -12.45
C TYR A 267 8.47 -10.44 -12.84
N ARG A 268 7.37 -11.16 -13.04
CA ARG A 268 6.09 -10.61 -13.49
C ARG A 268 4.99 -11.03 -12.53
N ILE A 269 4.08 -10.10 -12.27
CA ILE A 269 2.91 -10.29 -11.42
C ILE A 269 1.68 -9.98 -12.26
N SER A 270 0.74 -10.93 -12.34
CA SER A 270 -0.57 -10.70 -12.95
C SER A 270 -1.56 -10.20 -11.89
N GLY A 271 -2.50 -9.35 -12.28
CA GLY A 271 -3.60 -8.92 -11.41
C GLY A 271 -3.20 -7.96 -10.28
N LEU A 272 -1.99 -7.38 -10.32
CA LEU A 272 -1.51 -6.39 -9.35
C LEU A 272 -1.50 -4.98 -9.98
N VAL A 273 -1.97 -3.99 -9.21
CA VAL A 273 -1.90 -2.57 -9.56
C VAL A 273 -1.20 -1.81 -8.42
N PRO A 274 0.12 -1.58 -8.51
CA PRO A 274 0.81 -0.73 -7.56
C PRO A 274 0.61 0.75 -7.92
N VAL A 275 0.33 1.56 -6.91
CA VAL A 275 0.30 3.03 -6.98
C VAL A 275 1.34 3.57 -6.02
N PHE A 276 2.38 4.22 -6.54
CA PHE A 276 3.43 4.85 -5.75
C PHE A 276 3.13 6.33 -5.56
N SER A 277 3.31 6.84 -4.35
CA SER A 277 3.24 8.26 -4.01
C SER A 277 4.61 8.75 -3.59
N VAL A 278 5.10 9.80 -4.26
CA VAL A 278 6.37 10.47 -3.99
C VAL A 278 6.16 11.98 -3.79
N THR A 279 7.16 12.68 -3.26
CA THR A 279 7.21 14.14 -3.31
C THR A 279 7.56 14.67 -4.70
N ASP A 280 7.24 15.93 -4.97
CA ASP A 280 7.56 16.59 -6.26
C ASP A 280 9.06 16.76 -6.49
N ASP A 281 9.84 16.89 -5.41
CA ASP A 281 11.30 17.03 -5.44
C ASP A 281 12.04 15.68 -5.47
N PHE A 282 11.34 14.55 -5.34
CA PHE A 282 11.94 13.21 -5.21
C PHE A 282 13.07 12.95 -6.21
N TRP A 283 12.79 13.09 -7.52
CA TRP A 283 13.77 12.76 -8.55
C TRP A 283 14.93 13.75 -8.56
N ALA A 284 14.66 15.04 -8.30
CA ALA A 284 15.69 16.06 -8.23
C ALA A 284 16.67 15.79 -7.07
N THR A 285 16.16 15.39 -5.90
CA THR A 285 16.99 14.98 -4.75
C THR A 285 17.76 13.69 -5.05
N ALA A 286 17.09 12.68 -5.64
CA ALA A 286 17.72 11.42 -6.02
C ALA A 286 18.90 11.62 -7.00
N GLU A 287 18.71 12.49 -8.00
CA GLU A 287 19.69 12.79 -9.03
C GLU A 287 20.84 13.66 -8.51
N ASN A 288 20.53 14.80 -7.87
CA ASN A 288 21.53 15.81 -7.56
C ASN A 288 22.23 15.58 -6.21
N GLU A 289 21.51 15.09 -5.20
CA GLU A 289 22.07 14.91 -3.85
C GLU A 289 22.56 13.48 -3.63
N LYS A 290 21.76 12.49 -4.03
CA LYS A 290 22.03 11.08 -3.76
C LYS A 290 22.85 10.39 -4.85
N ARG A 291 22.94 11.00 -6.04
CA ARG A 291 23.59 10.44 -7.24
C ARG A 291 23.05 9.05 -7.61
N ASP A 292 21.74 8.87 -7.44
CA ASP A 292 21.08 7.60 -7.71
C ASP A 292 21.22 7.09 -9.15
N PRO A 293 21.32 7.94 -10.20
CA PRO A 293 21.61 7.47 -11.55
C PRO A 293 22.89 6.65 -11.71
N GLU A 294 23.87 6.80 -10.79
CA GLU A 294 25.13 6.06 -10.79
C GLU A 294 25.01 4.66 -10.13
N LEU A 295 23.93 4.39 -9.39
CA LEU A 295 23.77 3.13 -8.64
C LEU A 295 23.82 1.87 -9.52
N PRO A 296 23.20 1.82 -10.72
CA PRO A 296 23.25 0.63 -11.57
C PRO A 296 24.67 0.33 -12.06
N GLU A 297 25.44 1.36 -12.42
CA GLU A 297 26.84 1.20 -12.84
C GLU A 297 27.70 0.75 -11.66
N TRP A 298 27.57 1.41 -10.50
CA TRP A 298 28.23 1.02 -9.26
C TRP A 298 27.97 -0.45 -8.87
N LEU A 299 26.73 -0.94 -9.03
CA LEU A 299 26.41 -2.35 -8.78
C LEU A 299 27.09 -3.29 -9.76
N ARG A 300 27.15 -2.94 -11.05
CA ARG A 300 27.84 -3.74 -12.07
C ARG A 300 29.34 -3.82 -11.80
N GLU A 301 29.96 -2.72 -11.38
CA GLU A 301 31.39 -2.69 -11.01
C GLU A 301 31.69 -3.54 -9.77
N ARG A 302 30.74 -3.62 -8.82
CA ARG A 302 30.88 -4.43 -7.61
C ARG A 302 30.90 -5.94 -7.90
N ASP A 303 30.27 -6.36 -9.00
CA ASP A 303 30.28 -7.72 -9.57
C ASP A 303 30.02 -8.86 -8.55
N ARG A 304 29.08 -8.65 -7.61
CA ARG A 304 28.62 -9.74 -6.73
C ARG A 304 27.44 -10.48 -7.35
N ALA A 305 27.23 -11.71 -6.91
CA ALA A 305 26.08 -12.51 -7.32
C ALA A 305 24.76 -11.75 -7.10
N GLY A 306 23.97 -11.59 -8.17
CA GLY A 306 22.69 -10.88 -8.15
C GLY A 306 22.77 -9.37 -8.43
N ASP A 307 23.95 -8.75 -8.42
CA ASP A 307 24.08 -7.30 -8.62
C ASP A 307 23.65 -6.85 -10.00
N ALA A 308 23.98 -7.63 -11.04
CA ALA A 308 23.57 -7.33 -12.41
C ALA A 308 22.03 -7.33 -12.56
N GLU A 309 21.33 -8.22 -11.86
CA GLU A 309 19.86 -8.26 -11.85
C GLU A 309 19.29 -7.03 -11.12
N ILE A 310 19.82 -6.72 -9.93
CA ILE A 310 19.41 -5.54 -9.17
C ILE A 310 19.66 -4.27 -9.97
N ALA A 311 20.81 -4.13 -10.63
CA ALA A 311 21.15 -2.96 -11.44
C ALA A 311 20.14 -2.75 -12.58
N ARG A 312 19.86 -3.81 -13.34
CA ARG A 312 18.89 -3.79 -14.46
C ARG A 312 17.48 -3.42 -13.98
N ASP A 313 17.02 -4.04 -12.90
CA ASP A 313 15.69 -3.79 -12.37
C ASP A 313 15.62 -2.40 -11.72
N ALA A 314 16.69 -1.93 -11.08
CA ALA A 314 16.78 -0.58 -10.53
C ALA A 314 16.68 0.50 -11.62
N GLU A 315 17.36 0.34 -12.77
CA GLU A 315 17.21 1.25 -13.92
C GLU A 315 15.76 1.33 -14.40
N THR A 316 15.04 0.20 -14.35
CA THR A 316 13.63 0.13 -14.71
C THR A 316 12.77 0.85 -13.68
N GLY A 317 13.04 0.65 -12.39
CA GLY A 317 12.34 1.31 -11.30
C GLY A 317 12.53 2.83 -11.30
N MET A 318 13.74 3.31 -11.59
CA MET A 318 14.03 4.74 -11.71
C MET A 318 13.18 5.43 -12.79
N LYS A 319 12.83 4.73 -13.88
CA LYS A 319 11.97 5.31 -14.92
C LYS A 319 10.56 5.63 -14.41
N LEU A 320 10.06 4.89 -13.40
CA LEU A 320 8.74 5.10 -12.80
C LEU A 320 8.65 6.42 -12.03
N VAL A 321 9.76 6.87 -11.44
CA VAL A 321 9.84 8.07 -10.59
C VAL A 321 10.42 9.28 -11.30
N LYS A 322 10.99 9.12 -12.51
CA LYS A 322 11.47 10.22 -13.36
C LYS A 322 10.34 11.10 -13.90
N ARG A 323 9.15 10.53 -14.12
CA ARG A 323 8.00 11.22 -14.73
C ARG A 323 6.70 10.82 -14.02
N PRO A 324 6.57 11.13 -12.73
CA PRO A 324 5.34 10.86 -12.01
C PRO A 324 4.21 11.75 -12.54
N LYS A 325 2.96 11.31 -12.37
CA LYS A 325 1.79 12.13 -12.64
C LYS A 325 1.60 13.08 -11.45
N ALA A 326 1.98 14.35 -11.64
CA ALA A 326 1.87 15.37 -10.61
C ALA A 326 0.39 15.69 -10.28
N LEU A 327 0.11 15.86 -8.99
CA LEU A 327 -1.18 16.35 -8.51
C LEU A 327 -1.36 17.81 -8.93
N ARG A 328 -2.53 18.12 -9.49
CA ARG A 328 -2.87 19.50 -9.84
C ARG A 328 -3.21 20.29 -8.57
N PRO A 329 -2.70 21.53 -8.40
CA PRO A 329 -3.11 22.36 -7.29
C PRO A 329 -4.60 22.73 -7.40
N VAL A 330 -5.31 22.68 -6.28
CA VAL A 330 -6.72 23.13 -6.18
C VAL A 330 -6.74 24.66 -6.21
N ARG A 331 -7.45 25.26 -7.16
CA ARG A 331 -7.46 26.71 -7.40
C ARG A 331 -8.84 27.21 -7.82
N GLY A 332 -9.08 28.52 -7.69
CA GLY A 332 -10.29 29.18 -8.20
C GLY A 332 -11.56 28.62 -7.58
N GLU A 333 -12.54 28.28 -8.42
CA GLU A 333 -13.85 27.76 -7.99
C GLU A 333 -13.73 26.49 -7.14
N GLU A 334 -12.81 25.58 -7.46
CA GLU A 334 -12.59 24.34 -6.71
C GLU A 334 -12.13 24.62 -5.27
N PHE A 335 -11.31 25.66 -5.08
CA PHE A 335 -10.83 26.06 -3.77
C PHE A 335 -11.96 26.67 -2.92
N SER A 336 -12.80 27.50 -3.54
CA SER A 336 -14.00 28.04 -2.90
C SER A 336 -15.00 26.95 -2.55
N GLU A 337 -15.22 25.98 -3.46
CA GLU A 337 -16.08 24.82 -3.19
C GLU A 337 -15.55 24.00 -2.01
N LEU A 338 -14.25 23.71 -1.99
CA LEU A 338 -13.62 22.98 -0.89
C LEU A 338 -13.83 23.69 0.44
N LYS A 339 -13.57 25.01 0.49
CA LYS A 339 -13.76 25.83 1.70
C LYS A 339 -15.20 25.77 2.20
N GLU A 340 -16.17 25.94 1.30
CA GLU A 340 -17.59 25.89 1.66
C GLU A 340 -18.02 24.50 2.14
N ARG A 341 -17.50 23.42 1.55
CA ARG A 341 -17.75 22.06 2.05
C ARG A 341 -17.19 21.86 3.46
N VAL A 342 -15.95 22.28 3.72
CA VAL A 342 -15.38 22.18 5.09
C VAL A 342 -16.18 23.04 6.08
N ARG A 343 -16.65 24.23 5.68
CA ARG A 343 -17.53 25.08 6.50
C ARG A 343 -18.85 24.40 6.86
N ASN A 344 -19.48 23.76 5.88
CA ASN A 344 -20.72 23.02 6.07
C ASN A 344 -20.51 21.81 6.97
N LEU A 345 -19.39 21.11 6.82
CA LEU A 345 -19.01 20.00 7.70
C LEU A 345 -18.79 20.44 9.14
N HIS A 346 -18.10 21.56 9.35
CA HIS A 346 -17.87 22.12 10.67
C HIS A 346 -19.19 22.56 11.33
N SER A 347 -20.04 23.27 10.59
CA SER A 347 -21.40 23.63 11.01
C SER A 347 -22.22 22.43 11.48
N GLN A 348 -22.20 21.33 10.71
CA GLN A 348 -22.89 20.09 11.06
C GLN A 348 -22.29 19.40 12.29
N ALA A 349 -20.95 19.31 12.38
CA ALA A 349 -20.25 18.65 13.47
C ALA A 349 -20.56 19.28 14.84
N PHE A 350 -20.66 20.61 14.90
CA PHE A 350 -20.89 21.37 16.13
C PHE A 350 -22.31 21.95 16.25
N SER A 351 -23.21 21.60 15.33
CA SER A 351 -24.61 22.06 15.34
C SER A 351 -24.75 23.58 15.48
N TRP A 352 -23.94 24.32 14.71
CA TRP A 352 -23.92 25.78 14.69
C TRP A 352 -23.82 26.27 13.24
N ASN A 353 -23.98 27.59 13.03
CA ASN A 353 -23.87 28.18 11.69
C ASN A 353 -22.51 28.88 11.55
N ALA A 354 -21.51 28.15 11.05
CA ALA A 354 -20.16 28.67 10.89
C ALA A 354 -20.16 29.86 9.90
N PRO A 355 -19.73 31.07 10.33
CA PRO A 355 -19.77 32.24 9.48
C PRO A 355 -18.75 32.12 8.32
N PRO A 356 -18.98 32.81 7.19
CA PRO A 356 -18.00 32.87 6.12
C PRO A 356 -16.74 33.61 6.61
N ILE A 357 -15.59 33.00 6.40
CA ILE A 357 -14.28 33.62 6.65
C ILE A 357 -13.85 34.35 5.37
N GLY A 358 -13.30 35.57 5.47
CA GLY A 358 -12.83 36.34 4.32
C GLY A 358 -11.68 35.70 3.53
N GLU A 359 -11.38 36.24 2.35
CA GLU A 359 -10.30 35.77 1.45
C GLU A 359 -8.89 36.26 1.83
N ARG A 360 -8.74 36.98 2.96
CA ARG A 360 -7.54 37.76 3.30
C ARG A 360 -6.22 36.97 3.46
N GLU A 361 -6.21 35.66 3.24
CA GLU A 361 -5.01 34.82 3.34
C GLU A 361 -4.83 33.88 2.14
N THR A 362 -4.95 34.40 0.91
CA THR A 362 -4.32 33.76 -0.26
C THR A 362 -2.80 33.99 -0.22
N LEU A 363 -2.13 33.46 0.82
CA LEU A 363 -0.69 33.27 0.75
C LEU A 363 -0.45 32.13 -0.25
N SER A 364 0.03 32.50 -1.44
CA SER A 364 0.25 31.61 -2.60
C SER A 364 1.22 30.44 -2.34
N SER A 365 1.78 30.33 -1.14
CA SER A 365 2.72 29.30 -0.70
C SER A 365 2.11 28.23 0.21
N ARG A 366 0.87 28.40 0.71
CA ARG A 366 0.30 27.44 1.68
C ARG A 366 -0.19 26.16 1.00
N SER A 367 0.02 25.04 1.68
CA SER A 367 -0.53 23.75 1.27
C SER A 367 -2.04 23.68 1.52
N ILE A 368 -2.76 22.78 0.81
CA ILE A 368 -4.21 22.58 1.04
C ILE A 368 -4.46 22.14 2.49
N ARG A 369 -3.57 21.30 3.05
CA ARG A 369 -3.62 20.91 4.46
C ARG A 369 -3.57 22.13 5.39
N GLU A 370 -2.68 23.09 5.15
CA GLU A 370 -2.56 24.30 5.96
C GLU A 370 -3.79 25.20 5.85
N HIS A 371 -4.35 25.35 4.64
CA HIS A 371 -5.61 26.08 4.45
C HIS A 371 -6.76 25.46 5.24
N ILE A 372 -6.94 24.13 5.14
CA ILE A 372 -8.00 23.44 5.88
C ILE A 372 -7.80 23.58 7.39
N LYS A 373 -6.58 23.38 7.90
CA LYS A 373 -6.29 23.55 9.33
C LYS A 373 -6.54 24.98 9.80
N SER A 374 -6.14 25.98 9.01
CA SER A 374 -6.40 27.39 9.29
C SER A 374 -7.90 27.66 9.39
N TRP A 375 -8.71 27.20 8.43
CA TRP A 375 -10.15 27.41 8.47
C TRP A 375 -10.82 26.76 9.67
N ILE A 376 -10.49 25.50 9.96
CA ILE A 376 -11.01 24.78 11.14
C ILE A 376 -10.62 25.52 12.41
N MET A 377 -9.36 25.95 12.55
CA MET A 377 -8.90 26.69 13.72
C MET A 377 -9.64 28.02 13.88
N GLN A 378 -9.87 28.77 12.81
CA GLN A 378 -10.65 30.02 12.88
C GLN A 378 -12.08 29.76 13.33
N TRP A 379 -12.75 28.75 12.77
CA TRP A 379 -14.11 28.39 13.17
C TRP A 379 -14.18 27.87 14.60
N ASP A 380 -13.20 27.10 15.06
CA ASP A 380 -13.09 26.66 16.45
C ASP A 380 -12.96 27.85 17.40
N LEU A 381 -12.11 28.84 17.06
CA LEU A 381 -11.94 30.05 17.85
C LEU A 381 -13.20 30.92 17.87
N MET A 382 -13.89 31.07 16.74
CA MET A 382 -15.16 31.81 16.67
C MET A 382 -16.29 31.11 17.44
N LEU A 383 -16.29 29.76 17.48
CA LEU A 383 -17.23 28.98 18.26
C LEU A 383 -17.00 29.14 19.77
N LEU A 384 -15.73 29.13 20.20
CA LEU A 384 -15.35 29.27 21.61
C LEU A 384 -15.40 30.72 22.11
N TYR A 385 -15.08 31.68 21.25
CA TYR A 385 -14.95 33.10 21.56
C TYR A 385 -15.66 33.95 20.48
N PRO A 386 -16.98 34.17 20.59
CA PRO A 386 -17.77 34.86 19.56
C PRO A 386 -17.31 36.29 19.24
N ASP A 387 -16.69 36.98 20.20
CA ASP A 387 -16.19 38.36 20.04
C ASP A 387 -14.73 38.42 19.53
N TYR A 388 -14.05 37.28 19.39
CA TYR A 388 -12.65 37.21 19.00
C TYR A 388 -12.48 37.14 17.48
N ARG A 389 -11.54 37.92 16.95
CA ARG A 389 -11.13 37.86 15.54
C ARG A 389 -9.70 37.30 15.47
N PRO A 390 -9.51 36.05 15.06
CA PRO A 390 -8.18 35.42 15.02
C PRO A 390 -7.31 35.99 13.90
N GLU A 391 -6.00 36.12 14.18
CA GLU A 391 -4.95 36.43 13.21
C GLU A 391 -3.96 35.24 13.17
N ILE A 392 -3.68 34.67 12.00
CA ILE A 392 -2.91 33.42 11.87
C ILE A 392 -1.55 33.69 11.21
N VAL A 393 -0.49 33.42 11.96
CA VAL A 393 0.90 33.46 11.47
C VAL A 393 1.37 32.05 11.11
N VAL A 394 2.07 31.90 9.99
CA VAL A 394 2.66 30.63 9.53
C VAL A 394 4.16 30.80 9.33
N GLU A 395 4.94 29.86 9.85
CA GLU A 395 6.41 29.79 9.69
C GLU A 395 6.78 28.56 8.83
N GLU A 396 7.75 28.72 7.91
CA GLU A 396 8.24 27.63 7.04
C GLU A 396 9.23 26.73 7.79
N VAL A 397 9.02 25.41 7.73
CA VAL A 397 9.99 24.39 8.19
C VAL A 397 10.40 23.54 6.98
N LYS A 398 11.69 23.50 6.67
CA LYS A 398 12.23 22.68 5.56
C LYS A 398 12.48 21.24 6.01
N PRO A 399 12.11 20.22 5.23
CA PRO A 399 12.42 18.83 5.53
C PRO A 399 13.94 18.56 5.39
N ASP A 400 14.50 17.78 6.31
CA ASP A 400 15.87 17.26 6.26
C ASP A 400 15.89 15.88 5.58
N TYR A 401 16.82 15.66 4.65
CA TYR A 401 17.02 14.40 3.92
C TYR A 401 18.43 13.81 4.13
N SER A 402 19.11 14.22 5.21
CA SER A 402 20.34 13.59 5.67
C SER A 402 20.17 12.07 5.82
N GLU A 403 21.25 11.31 5.61
CA GLU A 403 21.21 9.86 5.84
C GLU A 403 20.97 9.62 7.32
N ASP A 404 19.91 8.87 7.61
CA ASP A 404 19.47 8.59 8.95
C ASP A 404 19.92 7.18 9.33
N VAL A 405 20.89 7.10 10.24
CA VAL A 405 21.47 5.84 10.74
C VAL A 405 20.36 4.95 11.32
N ASP A 406 19.31 5.55 11.88
CA ASP A 406 18.19 4.79 12.42
C ASP A 406 17.33 4.16 11.32
N LEU A 407 17.28 4.70 10.09
CA LEU A 407 16.56 4.09 8.97
C LEU A 407 17.39 3.03 8.23
N THR A 408 18.70 2.94 8.50
CA THR A 408 19.58 1.94 7.92
C THR A 408 19.68 0.70 8.82
N SER A 409 19.21 -0.46 8.35
CA SER A 409 19.50 -1.73 9.03
C SER A 409 20.93 -2.16 8.75
N GLU A 410 21.72 -2.45 9.80
CA GLU A 410 23.02 -3.10 9.65
C GLU A 410 22.84 -4.51 9.04
N GLU A 411 23.40 -4.74 7.86
CA GLU A 411 23.32 -6.02 7.13
C GLU A 411 24.24 -7.12 7.72
N SER A 412 24.52 -7.12 9.04
CA SER A 412 25.53 -7.99 9.65
C SER A 412 25.04 -9.27 10.34
N GLU A 413 23.74 -9.60 10.38
CA GLU A 413 23.27 -10.83 11.09
C GLU A 413 22.21 -11.71 10.39
N ILE A 414 21.75 -11.41 9.17
CA ILE A 414 20.66 -12.20 8.55
C ILE A 414 21.13 -13.56 7.97
N GLU A 415 22.44 -13.83 7.88
CA GLU A 415 22.94 -15.16 7.47
C GLU A 415 23.10 -16.18 8.62
N LYS A 416 22.81 -15.81 9.88
CA LYS A 416 22.85 -16.78 11.00
C LYS A 416 21.69 -16.58 11.97
N GLY A 417 20.54 -17.14 11.64
CA GLY A 417 19.38 -17.11 12.54
C GLY A 417 18.24 -18.03 12.10
N ASN A 418 18.48 -19.33 11.99
CA ASN A 418 17.39 -20.30 12.13
C ASN A 418 16.95 -20.29 13.61
N GLY A 419 15.89 -19.53 13.92
CA GLY A 419 15.33 -19.46 15.26
C GLY A 419 13.90 -18.98 15.24
N ASP A 420 13.00 -19.82 15.73
CA ASP A 420 11.56 -19.63 15.88
C ASP A 420 11.20 -18.23 16.43
N LEU A 421 10.52 -17.41 15.62
CA LEU A 421 9.69 -16.31 16.13
C LEU A 421 8.28 -16.86 16.31
N GLN A 422 7.93 -17.19 17.56
CA GLN A 422 6.56 -17.45 17.95
C GLN A 422 5.75 -16.14 17.96
N PRO A 423 4.50 -16.13 17.49
CA PRO A 423 3.61 -15.01 17.73
C PRO A 423 3.20 -15.03 19.20
N LYS A 424 3.70 -14.06 19.96
CA LYS A 424 3.13 -13.72 21.27
C LYS A 424 2.55 -12.31 21.20
N ASP A 425 1.28 -12.25 21.56
CA ASP A 425 0.56 -11.12 22.11
C ASP A 425 0.32 -9.93 21.15
N ILE A 426 -0.63 -10.12 20.24
CA ILE A 426 -1.52 -9.04 19.81
C ILE A 426 -2.85 -9.30 20.53
N GLU A 427 -3.06 -8.65 21.67
CA GLU A 427 -4.32 -8.69 22.41
C GLU A 427 -5.41 -7.91 21.65
N ILE A 428 -6.53 -8.62 21.44
CA ILE A 428 -7.94 -8.27 21.15
C ILE A 428 -8.29 -6.81 20.87
#